data_AF-A0A3D5HZ83-F1
#
_entry.id   AF-A0A3D5HZ83-F1
#
_cell.length_a   1.000
_cell.length_b   1.000
_cell.length_c   1.000
_cell.angle_alpha   90.00
_cell.angle_beta   90.00
_cell.angle_gamma   90.00
#
_symmetry.space_group_name_H-M   'P 1'
#
loop_
_entity.id
_entity.type
_entity.pdbx_description
1 polymer ?
#
loop_
_entity_poly.entity_id
_entity_poly.type
_entity_poly.pdbx_seq_one_letter_code
_entity_poly.pdbx_strand_id
1 'polypeptide(L)'
;DFGMMDMLSNDDRLTLTDAVVHLINKDFRALGHDFVRLGFLQPGTDLEPLVPALESVLGGQLGDSVQDFNFKTITDRFSELMFEYPFRVPARFALIIRAVVSQEGLALRLEPEFSIIRVAYPYVAKRLLAADTEELRHKLLDVLFDRQGRLQLERLENLLEVVGTDGNPADLIPVAGAGLKLMVGKEGHGLRQRLLLALVRDGRLHTDDIQALAALVRRRFSPARLAGDWWQQLSL
;
A
#
# COMPACT_ATOMS: atom_id res chain seq x y z
N ASP A 1 14.79 -21.18 -16.27
CA ASP A 1 13.77 -22.25 -16.22
C ASP A 1 12.39 -21.59 -16.25
N PHE A 2 11.50 -22.03 -17.14
CA PHE A 2 10.17 -21.44 -17.36
C PHE A 2 9.04 -22.47 -17.22
N GLY A 3 9.34 -23.69 -16.73
CA GLY A 3 8.35 -24.77 -16.61
C GLY A 3 7.31 -24.59 -15.49
N MET A 4 7.43 -23.54 -14.67
CA MET A 4 6.52 -23.20 -13.56
C MET A 4 5.96 -21.78 -13.72
N MET A 5 5.55 -21.41 -14.94
CA MET A 5 4.84 -20.16 -15.19
C MET A 5 3.33 -20.37 -15.02
N ASP A 6 2.73 -19.52 -14.20
CA ASP A 6 1.27 -19.38 -14.10
C ASP A 6 0.90 -17.92 -14.39
N MET A 7 -0.31 -17.69 -14.87
CA MET A 7 -0.83 -16.36 -15.17
C MET A 7 -1.97 -16.02 -14.23
N LEU A 8 -1.81 -14.95 -13.47
CA LEU A 8 -2.91 -14.34 -12.74
C LEU A 8 -3.94 -13.80 -13.74
N SER A 9 -5.19 -14.17 -13.54
CA SER A 9 -6.28 -13.56 -14.30
C SER A 9 -6.38 -12.06 -13.96
N ASN A 10 -6.95 -11.28 -14.88
CA ASN A 10 -7.22 -9.87 -14.59
C ASN A 10 -8.13 -9.69 -13.37
N ASP A 11 -9.08 -10.61 -13.17
CA ASP A 11 -9.99 -10.59 -12.02
C ASP A 11 -9.27 -10.88 -10.69
N ASP A 12 -8.34 -11.84 -10.67
CA ASP A 12 -7.49 -12.10 -9.51
C ASP A 12 -6.64 -10.85 -9.19
N ARG A 13 -6.06 -10.20 -10.21
CA ARG A 13 -5.25 -8.99 -10.03
C ARG A 13 -6.05 -7.82 -9.43
N LEU A 14 -7.30 -7.66 -9.88
CA LEU A 14 -8.22 -6.66 -9.33
C LEU A 14 -8.62 -7.02 -7.89
N THR A 15 -8.98 -8.27 -7.63
CA THR A 15 -9.37 -8.70 -6.28
C THR A 15 -8.22 -8.62 -5.28
N LEU A 16 -6.99 -8.94 -5.69
CA LEU A 16 -5.79 -8.73 -4.87
C LEU A 16 -5.56 -7.24 -4.57
N THR A 17 -5.89 -6.36 -5.52
CA THR A 17 -5.83 -4.91 -5.31
C THR A 17 -6.86 -4.48 -4.27
N ASP A 18 -8.11 -4.92 -4.43
CA ASP A 18 -9.20 -4.65 -3.49
C ASP A 18 -8.83 -5.13 -2.09
N ALA A 19 -8.26 -6.34 -1.96
CA ALA A 19 -7.79 -6.90 -0.70
C ALA A 19 -6.75 -6.00 0.00
N VAL A 20 -5.79 -5.45 -0.74
CA VAL A 20 -4.83 -4.48 -0.18
C VAL A 20 -5.53 -3.21 0.30
N VAL A 21 -6.49 -2.69 -0.47
CA VAL A 21 -7.27 -1.50 -0.07
C VAL A 21 -8.11 -1.78 1.18
N HIS A 22 -8.77 -2.94 1.26
CA HIS A 22 -9.56 -3.33 2.43
C HIS A 22 -8.68 -3.53 3.67
N LEU A 23 -7.52 -4.17 3.52
CA LEU A 23 -6.54 -4.30 4.58
C LEU A 23 -6.09 -2.92 5.09
N ILE A 24 -5.72 -2.02 4.19
CA ILE A 24 -5.31 -0.64 4.51
C ILE A 24 -6.40 0.10 5.28
N ASN A 25 -7.64 -0.02 4.82
CA ASN A 25 -8.81 0.60 5.44
C ASN A 25 -9.33 -0.14 6.68
N LYS A 26 -8.62 -1.18 7.15
CA LYS A 26 -9.01 -2.03 8.28
C LYS A 26 -10.44 -2.58 8.12
N ASP A 27 -10.88 -2.79 6.87
CA ASP A 27 -12.13 -3.49 6.61
C ASP A 27 -11.88 -4.99 6.45
N PHE A 28 -11.76 -5.65 7.59
CA PHE A 28 -11.55 -7.10 7.66
C PHE A 28 -12.75 -7.91 7.17
N ARG A 29 -13.96 -7.32 7.13
CA ARG A 29 -15.14 -7.97 6.57
C ARG A 29 -15.03 -8.04 5.05
N ALA A 30 -14.72 -6.92 4.39
CA ALA A 30 -14.51 -6.93 2.95
C ALA A 30 -13.27 -7.75 2.57
N LEU A 31 -12.20 -7.70 3.36
CA LEU A 31 -11.02 -8.55 3.16
C LEU A 31 -11.37 -10.05 3.22
N GLY A 32 -12.25 -10.46 4.15
CA GLY A 32 -12.79 -11.82 4.20
C GLY A 32 -13.53 -12.21 2.91
N HIS A 33 -14.31 -11.30 2.34
CA HIS A 33 -14.96 -11.52 1.05
C HIS A 33 -13.97 -11.62 -0.11
N ASP A 34 -12.86 -10.88 -0.10
CA ASP A 34 -11.81 -11.03 -1.11
C ASP A 34 -11.16 -12.41 -1.03
N PHE A 35 -10.92 -12.95 0.16
CA PHE A 35 -10.44 -14.32 0.32
C PHE A 35 -11.42 -15.35 -0.26
N VAL A 36 -12.73 -15.13 -0.17
CA VAL A 36 -13.73 -15.97 -0.85
C VAL A 36 -13.62 -15.85 -2.37
N ARG A 37 -13.53 -14.62 -2.90
CA ARG A 37 -13.41 -14.36 -4.36
C ARG A 37 -12.14 -14.96 -4.96
N LEU A 38 -11.02 -14.85 -4.26
CA LEU A 38 -9.73 -15.43 -4.64
C LEU A 38 -9.70 -16.96 -4.50
N GLY A 39 -10.72 -17.56 -3.84
CA GLY A 39 -10.82 -19.00 -3.62
C GLY A 39 -10.05 -19.52 -2.40
N PHE A 40 -9.50 -18.63 -1.57
CA PHE A 40 -8.86 -19.00 -0.32
C PHE A 40 -9.86 -19.48 0.74
N LEU A 41 -11.12 -19.02 0.66
CA LEU A 41 -12.24 -19.49 1.45
C LEU A 41 -13.34 -20.04 0.53
N GLN A 42 -14.09 -21.03 0.99
CA GLN A 42 -15.20 -21.57 0.21
C GLN A 42 -16.35 -20.57 0.10
N PRO A 43 -17.07 -20.54 -1.04
CA PRO A 43 -18.33 -19.80 -1.14
C PRO A 43 -19.29 -20.21 -0.01
N GLY A 44 -19.88 -19.23 0.67
CA GLY A 44 -20.81 -19.47 1.79
C GLY A 44 -20.14 -19.71 3.15
N THR A 45 -18.82 -19.59 3.25
CA THR A 45 -18.13 -19.54 4.56
C THR A 45 -18.71 -18.40 5.40
N ASP A 46 -19.08 -18.69 6.65
CA ASP A 46 -19.46 -17.66 7.60
C ASP A 46 -18.21 -16.85 8.01
N LEU A 47 -18.22 -15.56 7.69
CA LEU A 47 -17.11 -14.66 7.94
C LEU A 47 -17.19 -13.99 9.31
N GLU A 48 -18.35 -14.01 9.98
CA GLU A 48 -18.51 -13.38 11.30
C GLU A 48 -17.46 -13.83 12.33
N PRO A 49 -17.17 -15.14 12.50
CA PRO A 49 -16.14 -15.56 13.45
C PRO A 49 -14.71 -15.27 12.95
N LEU A 50 -14.50 -15.11 11.64
CA LEU A 50 -13.18 -14.88 11.05
C LEU A 50 -12.72 -13.42 11.16
N VAL A 51 -13.66 -12.46 11.09
CA VAL A 51 -13.35 -11.03 11.10
C VAL A 51 -12.50 -10.59 12.32
N PRO A 52 -12.83 -10.95 13.57
CA PRO A 52 -12.01 -10.60 14.74
C PRO A 52 -10.60 -11.20 14.68
N ALA A 53 -10.49 -12.40 14.10
CA ALA A 53 -9.22 -13.10 13.99
C ALA A 53 -8.31 -12.45 12.94
N LEU A 54 -8.89 -12.06 11.79
CA LEU A 54 -8.19 -11.24 10.79
C LEU A 54 -7.74 -9.89 11.38
N GLU A 55 -8.59 -9.23 12.16
CA GLU A 55 -8.24 -7.97 12.82
C GLU A 55 -7.11 -8.14 13.83
N SER A 56 -7.13 -9.19 14.65
CA SER A 56 -6.07 -9.49 15.62
C SER A 56 -4.71 -9.73 14.95
N VAL A 57 -4.71 -10.47 13.84
CA VAL A 57 -3.47 -10.83 13.13
C VAL A 57 -2.94 -9.70 12.27
N LEU A 58 -3.83 -9.00 11.55
CA LEU A 58 -3.45 -8.04 10.51
C LEU A 58 -3.65 -6.58 10.93
N GLY A 59 -4.52 -6.28 11.89
CA GLY A 59 -4.90 -4.91 12.25
C GLY A 59 -3.89 -4.14 13.11
N GLY A 60 -3.05 -4.86 13.86
CA GLY A 60 -2.02 -4.25 14.71
C GLY A 60 -0.80 -3.72 13.95
N GLN A 61 -0.56 -4.19 12.72
CA GLN A 61 0.69 -3.90 12.00
C GLN A 61 0.58 -2.81 10.91
N LEU A 62 -0.62 -2.25 10.71
CA LEU A 62 -0.86 -1.20 9.72
C LEU A 62 -0.75 0.23 10.27
N GLY A 63 -0.54 0.39 11.58
CA GLY A 63 -0.44 1.69 12.25
C GLY A 63 0.99 2.13 12.57
N ASP A 64 1.90 1.18 12.73
CA ASP A 64 3.31 1.46 13.04
C ASP A 64 4.10 1.53 11.73
N SER A 65 5.21 2.25 11.75
CA SER A 65 6.02 2.49 10.55
C SER A 65 6.30 1.19 9.77
N VAL A 66 6.43 1.26 8.45
CA VAL A 66 6.77 0.06 7.66
C VAL A 66 8.12 -0.55 8.08
N GLN A 67 8.97 0.24 8.75
CA GLN A 67 10.22 -0.24 9.32
C GLN A 67 10.01 -1.20 10.50
N ASP A 68 8.88 -1.11 11.22
CA ASP A 68 8.51 -1.99 12.33
C ASP A 68 7.72 -3.24 11.87
N PHE A 69 7.44 -3.35 10.58
CA PHE A 69 6.66 -4.46 10.02
C PHE A 69 7.46 -5.77 10.01
N ASN A 70 7.10 -6.71 10.89
CA ASN A 70 7.77 -8.00 11.01
C ASN A 70 7.07 -9.09 10.18
N PHE A 71 7.58 -9.33 8.98
CA PHE A 71 7.05 -10.32 8.05
C PHE A 71 6.97 -11.75 8.63
N LYS A 72 7.97 -12.15 9.43
CA LYS A 72 7.98 -13.47 10.08
C LYS A 72 6.80 -13.60 11.05
N THR A 73 6.58 -12.59 11.90
CA THR A 73 5.44 -12.57 12.83
C THR A 73 4.10 -12.65 12.10
N ILE A 74 3.95 -11.99 10.95
CA ILE A 74 2.72 -12.09 10.15
C ILE A 74 2.55 -13.49 9.58
N THR A 75 3.61 -14.05 9.01
CA THR A 75 3.56 -15.39 8.42
C THR A 75 3.19 -16.43 9.46
N ASP A 76 3.77 -16.33 10.67
CA ASP A 76 3.46 -17.24 11.79
C ASP A 76 2.00 -17.09 12.22
N ARG A 77 1.52 -15.87 12.48
CA ARG A 77 0.13 -15.60 12.89
C ARG A 77 -0.89 -15.93 11.80
N PHE A 78 -0.57 -15.69 10.54
CA PHE A 78 -1.45 -16.04 9.42
C PHE A 78 -1.51 -17.56 9.22
N SER A 79 -0.42 -18.28 9.51
CA SER A 79 -0.42 -19.74 9.51
C SER A 79 -1.37 -20.29 10.57
N GLU A 80 -1.42 -19.70 11.77
CA GLU A 80 -2.40 -20.05 12.82
C GLU A 80 -3.84 -19.87 12.33
N LEU A 81 -4.16 -18.75 11.67
CA LEU A 81 -5.48 -18.55 11.06
C LEU A 81 -5.83 -19.61 10.02
N MET A 82 -4.86 -20.03 9.22
CA MET A 82 -5.08 -21.09 8.24
C MET A 82 -5.37 -22.46 8.85
N PHE A 83 -4.92 -22.72 10.08
CA PHE A 83 -5.25 -23.93 10.81
C PHE A 83 -6.62 -23.87 11.50
N GLU A 84 -6.98 -22.70 12.04
CA GLU A 84 -8.23 -22.50 12.79
C GLU A 84 -9.47 -22.32 11.90
N TYR A 85 -9.29 -21.69 10.74
CA TYR A 85 -10.37 -21.35 9.81
C TYR A 85 -10.23 -22.16 8.51
N PRO A 86 -11.32 -22.34 7.73
CA PRO A 86 -11.33 -23.23 6.56
C PRO A 86 -10.61 -22.65 5.33
N PHE A 87 -9.41 -22.09 5.51
CA PHE A 87 -8.56 -21.63 4.44
C PHE A 87 -8.06 -22.80 3.59
N ARG A 88 -7.98 -22.57 2.28
CA ARG A 88 -7.38 -23.50 1.30
C ARG A 88 -6.53 -22.69 0.35
N VAL A 89 -5.36 -23.21 -0.05
CA VAL A 89 -4.53 -22.54 -1.05
C VAL A 89 -4.98 -23.00 -2.44
N PRO A 90 -5.53 -22.12 -3.29
CA PRO A 90 -5.90 -22.49 -4.65
C PRO A 90 -4.66 -22.86 -5.46
N ALA A 91 -4.78 -23.86 -6.35
CA ALA A 91 -3.64 -24.35 -7.15
C ALA A 91 -2.92 -23.23 -7.92
N ARG A 92 -3.68 -22.26 -8.47
CA ARG A 92 -3.15 -21.10 -9.21
C ARG A 92 -2.28 -20.16 -8.37
N PHE A 93 -2.50 -20.12 -7.05
CA PHE A 93 -1.66 -19.35 -6.12
C PHE A 93 -0.53 -20.19 -5.54
N ALA A 94 -0.63 -21.52 -5.57
CA ALA A 94 0.38 -22.40 -4.99
C ALA A 94 1.77 -22.22 -5.65
N LEU A 95 1.82 -22.04 -6.97
CA LEU A 95 3.07 -21.76 -7.69
C LEU A 95 3.65 -20.39 -7.35
N ILE A 96 2.80 -19.36 -7.24
CA ILE A 96 3.20 -18.00 -6.88
C ILE A 96 3.77 -17.97 -5.46
N ILE A 97 3.04 -18.53 -4.51
CA ILE A 97 3.47 -18.61 -3.10
C ILE A 97 4.78 -19.41 -3.00
N ARG A 98 4.89 -20.55 -3.69
CA ARG A 98 6.12 -21.34 -3.72
C ARG A 98 7.30 -20.54 -4.28
N ALA A 99 7.10 -19.78 -5.36
CA ALA A 99 8.14 -18.95 -5.95
C ALA A 99 8.61 -17.87 -4.97
N VAL A 100 7.69 -17.14 -4.34
CA VAL A 100 8.01 -16.10 -3.35
C VAL A 100 8.73 -16.69 -2.14
N VAL A 101 8.17 -17.74 -1.52
CA VAL A 101 8.77 -18.39 -0.34
C VAL A 101 10.15 -18.98 -0.67
N SER A 102 10.34 -19.56 -1.87
CA SER A 102 11.64 -20.07 -2.29
C SER A 102 12.67 -18.96 -2.50
N GLN A 103 12.27 -17.83 -3.10
CA GLN A 103 13.16 -16.68 -3.31
C GLN A 103 13.52 -16.03 -1.98
N GLU A 104 12.55 -15.88 -1.08
CA GLU A 104 12.76 -15.37 0.27
C GLU A 104 13.66 -16.29 1.09
N GLY A 105 13.43 -17.60 1.06
CA GLY A 105 14.27 -18.58 1.75
C GLY A 105 15.73 -18.56 1.26
N LEU A 106 15.98 -18.24 -0.01
CA LEU A 106 17.32 -18.00 -0.53
C LEU A 106 17.90 -16.69 0.00
N ALA A 107 17.13 -15.60 -0.03
CA ALA A 107 17.56 -14.30 0.48
C ALA A 107 17.93 -14.36 1.97
N LEU A 108 17.11 -15.01 2.79
CA LEU A 108 17.35 -15.22 4.23
C LEU A 108 18.60 -16.06 4.53
N ARG A 109 19.00 -16.97 3.62
CA ARG A 109 20.27 -17.71 3.77
C ARG A 109 21.50 -16.85 3.51
N LEU A 110 21.37 -15.82 2.68
CA LEU A 110 22.45 -14.89 2.35
C LEU A 110 22.51 -13.74 3.37
N GLU A 111 21.36 -13.21 3.76
CA GLU A 111 21.18 -12.11 4.69
C GLU A 111 20.10 -12.50 5.72
N PRO A 112 20.48 -12.94 6.94
CA PRO A 112 19.52 -13.39 7.95
C PRO A 112 18.49 -12.34 8.37
N GLU A 113 18.88 -11.07 8.26
CA GLU A 113 18.02 -9.91 8.53
C GLU A 113 17.31 -9.41 7.26
N PHE A 114 17.21 -10.21 6.20
CA PHE A 114 16.47 -9.82 5.00
C PHE A 114 14.97 -9.65 5.31
N SER A 115 14.35 -8.62 4.72
CA SER A 115 12.89 -8.44 4.73
C SER A 115 12.41 -8.07 3.33
N ILE A 116 11.56 -8.92 2.76
CA ILE A 116 10.95 -8.66 1.46
C ILE A 116 10.16 -7.34 1.45
N ILE A 117 9.56 -6.96 2.58
CA ILE A 117 8.77 -5.74 2.73
C ILE A 117 9.66 -4.50 2.66
N ARG A 118 10.84 -4.53 3.30
CA ARG A 118 11.82 -3.42 3.23
C ARG A 118 12.26 -3.15 1.79
N VAL A 119 12.34 -4.18 0.95
CA VAL A 119 12.74 -4.04 -0.46
C VAL A 119 11.54 -3.65 -1.35
N ALA A 120 10.38 -4.26 -1.16
CA ALA A 120 9.22 -4.07 -2.02
C ALA A 120 8.50 -2.74 -1.76
N TYR A 121 8.39 -2.32 -0.49
CA TYR A 121 7.56 -1.17 -0.10
C TYR A 121 8.02 0.15 -0.74
N PRO A 122 9.32 0.52 -0.78
CA PRO A 122 9.77 1.73 -1.47
C PRO A 122 9.40 1.74 -2.96
N TYR A 123 9.52 0.60 -3.63
CA TYR A 123 9.14 0.47 -5.03
C TYR A 123 7.63 0.68 -5.24
N VAL A 124 6.80 0.04 -4.40
CA VAL A 124 5.34 0.17 -4.46
C VAL A 124 4.91 1.60 -4.13
N ALA A 125 5.46 2.21 -3.08
CA ALA A 125 5.16 3.58 -2.68
C ALA A 125 5.50 4.57 -3.81
N LYS A 126 6.69 4.44 -4.42
CA LYS A 126 7.11 5.26 -5.56
C LYS A 126 6.18 5.10 -6.76
N ARG A 127 5.81 3.85 -7.11
CA ARG A 127 4.87 3.58 -8.21
C ARG A 127 3.48 4.14 -7.94
N LEU A 128 2.97 3.99 -6.72
CA LEU A 128 1.66 4.49 -6.32
C LEU A 128 1.62 6.03 -6.34
N LEU A 129 2.66 6.68 -5.80
CA LEU A 129 2.80 8.14 -5.79
C LEU A 129 3.02 8.73 -7.18
N ALA A 130 3.64 7.99 -8.11
CA ALA A 130 3.77 8.41 -9.50
C ALA A 130 2.40 8.46 -10.22
N ALA A 131 1.47 7.57 -9.86
CA ALA A 131 0.09 7.51 -10.36
C ALA A 131 -0.05 7.75 -11.88
N ASP A 132 0.82 7.09 -12.65
CA ASP A 132 0.97 7.25 -14.10
C ASP A 132 -0.16 6.60 -14.92
N THR A 133 -0.94 5.71 -14.30
CA THR A 133 -2.10 5.04 -14.88
C THR A 133 -3.38 5.37 -14.12
N GLU A 134 -4.52 5.23 -14.78
CA GLU A 134 -5.84 5.39 -14.14
C GLU A 134 -6.04 4.43 -12.96
N GLU A 135 -5.59 3.18 -13.10
CA GLU A 135 -5.64 2.16 -12.05
C GLU A 135 -4.86 2.61 -10.80
N LEU A 136 -3.61 3.06 -10.97
CA LEU A 136 -2.78 3.53 -9.84
C LEU A 136 -3.31 4.83 -9.23
N ARG A 137 -3.91 5.72 -10.03
CA ARG A 137 -4.61 6.90 -9.50
C ARG A 137 -5.76 6.51 -8.58
N HIS A 138 -6.60 5.57 -9.00
CA HIS A 138 -7.71 5.10 -8.16
C HIS A 138 -7.19 4.49 -6.85
N LYS A 139 -6.19 3.59 -6.92
CA LYS A 139 -5.56 3.02 -5.72
C LYS A 139 -4.97 4.09 -4.81
N LEU A 140 -4.29 5.09 -5.37
CA LEU A 140 -3.74 6.20 -4.58
C LEU A 140 -4.87 6.95 -3.86
N LEU A 141 -5.99 7.23 -4.52
CA LEU A 141 -7.14 7.85 -3.87
C LEU A 141 -7.73 6.98 -2.76
N ASP A 142 -7.78 5.66 -2.93
CA ASP A 142 -8.35 4.77 -1.91
C ASP A 142 -7.41 4.58 -0.70
N VAL A 143 -6.12 4.84 -0.88
CA VAL A 143 -5.15 4.93 0.22
C VAL A 143 -5.27 6.27 0.93
N LEU A 144 -5.36 7.38 0.18
CA LEU A 144 -5.37 8.73 0.71
C LEU A 144 -6.70 9.14 1.35
N PHE A 145 -7.82 8.54 0.96
CA PHE A 145 -9.14 8.87 1.51
C PHE A 145 -9.78 7.63 2.12
N ASP A 146 -10.29 7.77 3.34
CA ASP A 146 -11.13 6.71 3.90
C ASP A 146 -12.53 6.70 3.25
N ARG A 147 -13.36 5.75 3.69
CA ARG A 147 -14.74 5.59 3.18
C ARG A 147 -15.65 6.77 3.50
N GLN A 148 -15.30 7.55 4.52
CA GLN A 148 -16.01 8.76 4.90
C GLN A 148 -15.50 9.98 4.11
N GLY A 149 -14.55 9.78 3.19
CA GLY A 149 -13.93 10.84 2.39
C GLY A 149 -12.93 11.68 3.18
N ARG A 150 -12.48 11.24 4.36
CA ARG A 150 -11.46 11.95 5.15
C ARG A 150 -10.07 11.67 4.60
N LEU A 151 -9.28 12.72 4.46
CA LEU A 151 -7.88 12.64 4.07
C LEU A 151 -7.05 11.96 5.17
N GLN A 152 -6.37 10.88 4.83
CA GLN A 152 -5.47 10.13 5.70
C GLN A 152 -4.04 10.67 5.55
N LEU A 153 -3.76 11.81 6.18
CA LEU A 153 -2.47 12.50 6.06
C LEU A 153 -1.28 11.64 6.51
N GLU A 154 -1.46 10.85 7.57
CA GLU A 154 -0.43 9.93 8.07
C GLU A 154 0.00 8.92 6.99
N ARG A 155 -0.95 8.41 6.20
CA ARG A 155 -0.63 7.47 5.10
C ARG A 155 0.17 8.15 3.99
N LEU A 156 -0.17 9.40 3.65
CA LEU A 156 0.60 10.19 2.69
C LEU A 156 2.01 10.46 3.21
N GLU A 157 2.14 10.80 4.49
CA GLU A 157 3.42 11.02 5.16
C GLU A 157 4.29 9.76 5.07
N ASN A 158 3.76 8.60 5.46
CA ASN A 158 4.49 7.33 5.41
C ASN A 158 4.95 6.96 3.99
N LEU A 159 4.09 7.15 2.98
CA LEU A 159 4.46 6.91 1.58
C LEU A 159 5.61 7.83 1.13
N LEU A 160 5.54 9.11 1.49
CA LEU A 160 6.55 10.09 1.12
C LEU A 160 7.84 9.94 1.90
N GLU A 161 7.77 9.52 3.16
CA GLU A 161 8.92 9.22 4.01
C GLU A 161 9.74 8.13 3.33
N VAL A 162 9.16 6.95 3.12
CA VAL A 162 9.85 5.80 2.54
C VAL A 162 10.53 6.12 1.20
N VAL A 163 9.88 6.90 0.33
CA VAL A 163 10.48 7.27 -0.97
C VAL A 163 11.76 8.10 -0.85
N GLY A 164 11.99 8.80 0.26
CA GLY A 164 13.21 9.63 0.41
C GLY A 164 13.95 9.51 1.74
N THR A 165 13.69 8.49 2.56
CA THR A 165 14.62 7.99 3.59
C THR A 165 15.29 6.70 3.14
N ASP A 166 14.55 5.76 2.54
CA ASP A 166 15.08 4.48 2.03
C ASP A 166 15.32 4.51 0.50
N GLY A 167 14.77 5.50 -0.20
CA GLY A 167 15.12 5.84 -1.59
C GLY A 167 16.17 6.95 -1.68
N ASN A 168 16.83 7.06 -2.84
CA ASN A 168 17.67 8.23 -3.15
C ASN A 168 16.79 9.49 -2.99
N PRO A 169 17.18 10.52 -2.21
CA PRO A 169 16.42 11.76 -2.07
C PRO A 169 15.94 12.34 -3.42
N ALA A 170 16.70 12.13 -4.49
CA ALA A 170 16.33 12.45 -5.87
C ALA A 170 15.02 11.80 -6.38
N ASP A 171 14.56 10.72 -5.76
CA ASP A 171 13.29 10.03 -6.09
C ASP A 171 12.05 10.85 -5.71
N LEU A 172 12.21 11.86 -4.85
CA LEU A 172 11.14 12.80 -4.53
C LEU A 172 10.86 13.76 -5.68
N ILE A 173 11.82 14.04 -6.56
CA ILE A 173 11.64 14.98 -7.68
C ILE A 173 10.60 14.43 -8.68
N PRO A 174 10.71 13.18 -9.17
CA PRO A 174 9.65 12.57 -9.99
C PRO A 174 8.29 12.54 -9.30
N VAL A 175 8.25 12.25 -8.00
CA VAL A 175 7.00 12.24 -7.22
C VAL A 175 6.38 13.62 -7.11
N ALA A 176 7.18 14.66 -6.88
CA ALA A 176 6.72 16.05 -6.85
C ALA A 176 6.14 16.47 -8.21
N GLY A 177 6.83 16.11 -9.30
CA GLY A 177 6.37 16.36 -10.65
C GLY A 177 5.06 15.65 -10.97
N ALA A 178 4.94 14.37 -10.59
CA ALA A 178 3.72 13.60 -10.74
C ALA A 178 2.56 14.20 -9.93
N GLY A 179 2.79 14.54 -8.66
CA GLY A 179 1.81 15.19 -7.79
C GLY A 179 1.31 16.52 -8.38
N LEU A 180 2.21 17.38 -8.85
CA LEU A 180 1.83 18.63 -9.54
C LEU A 180 1.05 18.36 -10.82
N LYS A 181 1.46 17.38 -11.63
CA LYS A 181 0.75 16.97 -12.84
C LYS A 181 -0.67 16.49 -12.53
N LEU A 182 -0.87 15.75 -11.44
CA LEU A 182 -2.21 15.35 -11.00
C LEU A 182 -3.00 16.58 -10.54
N MET A 183 -2.42 17.43 -9.70
CA MET A 183 -3.12 18.59 -9.15
C MET A 183 -3.54 19.59 -10.23
N VAL A 184 -2.74 19.83 -11.27
CA VAL A 184 -3.05 20.80 -12.33
C VAL A 184 -3.70 20.15 -13.56
N GLY A 185 -3.37 18.88 -13.83
CA GLY A 185 -3.81 18.18 -15.03
C GLY A 185 -5.28 17.77 -15.02
N LYS A 186 -5.80 17.45 -16.21
CA LYS A 186 -7.18 16.97 -16.38
C LYS A 186 -7.43 15.66 -15.64
N GLU A 187 -6.42 14.78 -15.61
CA GLU A 187 -6.50 13.44 -15.01
C GLU A 187 -6.65 13.44 -13.47
N GLY A 188 -6.25 14.51 -12.78
CA GLY A 188 -6.43 14.62 -11.33
C GLY A 188 -7.71 15.31 -10.89
N HIS A 189 -8.73 15.40 -11.76
CA HIS A 189 -10.05 15.91 -11.38
C HIS A 189 -10.61 15.18 -10.15
N GLY A 190 -10.55 13.84 -10.13
CA GLY A 190 -11.01 13.03 -9.00
C GLY A 190 -10.27 13.34 -7.70
N LEU A 191 -8.94 13.52 -7.78
CA LEU A 191 -8.12 13.92 -6.62
C LEU A 191 -8.53 15.30 -6.10
N ARG A 192 -8.60 16.30 -6.98
CA ARG A 192 -9.01 17.67 -6.59
C ARG A 192 -10.41 17.67 -5.98
N GLN A 193 -11.35 16.96 -6.57
CA GLN A 193 -12.71 16.88 -6.06
C GLN A 193 -12.76 16.23 -4.67
N ARG A 194 -12.11 15.07 -4.48
CA ARG A 194 -12.04 14.41 -3.16
C ARG A 194 -11.30 15.26 -2.13
N LEU A 195 -10.19 15.92 -2.51
CA LEU A 195 -9.49 16.87 -1.63
C LEU A 195 -10.40 18.03 -1.22
N LEU A 196 -11.12 18.64 -2.17
CA LEU A 196 -12.05 19.73 -1.85
C LEU A 196 -13.16 19.28 -0.91
N LEU A 197 -13.75 18.10 -1.16
CA LEU A 197 -14.79 17.54 -0.30
C LEU A 197 -14.26 17.15 1.09
N ALA A 198 -13.02 16.66 1.17
CA ALA A 198 -12.39 16.34 2.45
C ALA A 198 -12.09 17.59 3.27
N LEU A 199 -11.63 18.67 2.61
CA LEU A 199 -11.29 19.93 3.27
C LEU A 199 -12.52 20.79 3.60
N VAL A 200 -13.61 20.63 2.84
CA VAL A 200 -14.90 21.33 3.05
C VAL A 200 -15.91 20.32 3.59
N ARG A 201 -15.92 20.12 4.90
CA ARG A 201 -16.86 19.23 5.58
C ARG A 201 -17.82 20.03 6.44
N ASP A 202 -19.09 19.61 6.46
CA ASP A 202 -20.17 20.25 7.22
C ASP A 202 -20.32 21.78 6.94
N GLY A 203 -19.98 22.20 5.71
CA GLY A 203 -20.03 23.60 5.30
C GLY A 203 -18.91 24.47 5.89
N ARG A 204 -17.86 23.87 6.48
CA ARG A 204 -16.70 24.57 7.05
C ARG A 204 -15.39 24.03 6.46
N LEU A 205 -14.42 24.93 6.38
CA LEU A 205 -13.04 24.57 6.04
C LEU A 205 -12.36 24.01 7.29
N HIS A 206 -11.89 22.77 7.23
CA HIS A 206 -11.04 22.19 8.27
C HIS A 206 -9.62 22.76 8.13
N THR A 207 -9.37 23.89 8.78
CA THR A 207 -8.09 24.61 8.72
C THR A 207 -6.91 23.78 9.21
N ASP A 208 -7.15 22.84 10.14
CA ASP A 208 -6.11 21.99 10.70
C ASP A 208 -5.56 21.01 9.66
N ASP A 209 -6.43 20.39 8.87
CA ASP A 209 -6.03 19.49 7.77
C ASP A 209 -5.29 20.25 6.67
N ILE A 210 -5.72 21.48 6.37
CA ILE A 210 -5.04 22.36 5.40
C ILE A 210 -3.64 22.72 5.91
N GLN A 211 -3.51 23.11 7.17
CA GLN A 211 -2.23 23.46 7.77
C GLN A 211 -1.29 22.26 7.84
N ALA A 212 -1.80 21.09 8.24
CA ALA A 212 -1.02 19.86 8.29
C ALA A 212 -0.55 19.42 6.90
N LEU A 213 -1.43 19.45 5.89
CA LEU A 213 -1.05 19.17 4.50
C LEU A 213 -0.01 20.16 3.98
N ALA A 214 -0.20 21.47 4.23
CA ALA A 214 0.74 22.50 3.82
C ALA A 214 2.11 22.36 4.51
N ALA A 215 2.11 22.02 5.80
CA ALA A 215 3.33 21.76 6.56
C ALA A 215 4.07 20.53 6.01
N LEU A 216 3.36 19.44 5.73
CA LEU A 216 3.91 18.23 5.15
C LEU A 216 4.54 18.49 3.78
N VAL A 217 3.82 19.17 2.88
CA VAL A 217 4.32 19.52 1.53
C VAL A 217 5.56 20.41 1.64
N ARG A 218 5.51 21.46 2.47
CA ARG A 218 6.65 22.38 2.66
C ARG A 218 7.87 21.66 3.23
N ARG A 219 7.67 20.76 4.19
CA ARG A 219 8.75 19.98 4.81
C ARG A 219 9.36 19.01 3.81
N ARG A 220 8.54 18.29 3.03
CA ARG A 220 9.05 17.25 2.12
C ARG A 220 9.65 17.82 0.84
N PHE A 221 9.04 18.85 0.27
CA PHE A 221 9.41 19.40 -1.04
C PHE A 221 10.03 20.81 -0.95
N SER A 222 10.73 21.11 0.15
CA SER A 222 11.41 22.42 0.28
C SER A 222 12.44 22.63 -0.85
N PRO A 223 12.57 23.86 -1.40
CA PRO A 223 13.54 24.14 -2.47
C PRO A 223 14.98 23.79 -2.10
N ALA A 224 15.35 23.94 -0.82
CA ALA A 224 16.69 23.59 -0.33
C ALA A 224 16.97 22.07 -0.39
N ARG A 225 15.98 21.23 -0.05
CA ARG A 225 16.10 19.77 -0.21
C ARG A 225 16.17 19.38 -1.68
N LEU A 226 15.22 19.83 -2.48
CA LEU A 226 15.15 19.49 -3.91
C LEU A 226 16.42 19.94 -4.66
N ALA A 227 16.98 21.11 -4.32
CA ALA A 227 18.24 21.56 -4.90
C ALA A 227 19.41 20.65 -4.50
N GLY A 228 19.50 20.25 -3.22
CA GLY A 228 20.50 19.27 -2.76
C GLY A 228 20.41 17.95 -3.51
N ASP A 229 19.20 17.46 -3.73
CA ASP A 229 18.92 16.22 -4.46
C ASP A 229 19.33 16.31 -5.94
N TRP A 230 19.05 17.44 -6.60
CA TRP A 230 19.47 17.72 -7.99
C TRP A 230 21.00 17.75 -8.14
N TRP A 231 21.72 18.35 -7.18
CA TRP A 231 23.18 18.41 -7.22
C TRP A 231 23.83 17.04 -7.05
N GLN A 232 23.29 16.19 -6.17
CA GLN A 232 23.77 14.81 -6.01
C GLN A 232 23.61 13.98 -7.28
N GLN A 233 22.51 14.17 -8.02
CA GLN A 233 22.24 13.45 -9.27
C GLN A 233 23.18 13.83 -10.43
N LEU A 234 23.75 15.04 -10.40
CA LEU A 234 24.74 15.50 -11.40
C LEU A 234 26.19 15.14 -11.05
N SER A 235 26.45 14.75 -9.79
CA SER A 235 27.78 14.38 -9.28
C SER A 235 28.11 12.88 -9.35
N LEU A 236 27.18 12.08 -9.89
CA LEU A 236 27.33 10.66 -10.26
C LEU A 236 27.40 10.52 -11.79
#